data_AF-A0A960J8T6-F1
#
_entry.id   AF-A0A960J8T6-F1
#
_cell.length_a   1.000
_cell.length_b   1.000
_cell.length_c   1.000
_cell.angle_alpha   90.00
_cell.angle_beta   90.00
_cell.angle_gamma   90.00
#
_symmetry.space_group_name_H-M   'P 1'
#
loop_
_entity.id
_entity.type
_entity.pdbx_description
1 polymer ?
#
loop_
_entity_poly.entity_id
_entity_poly.type
_entity_poly.pdbx_seq_one_letter_code
_entity_poly.pdbx_strand_id
1 'polypeptide(L)'
;IYHYLDGKTTALELQEVLLDKSTKRGILQVISPVPIVAGKHTRYIAGKSAKLSVEEDKPIFYVRDPTMTHFLLVKLEPHKDDRVVQIVQIVPVSKEVFEEQQEIEIFRQEYAAGVYRVWPVKPLEAGEYAWIDFTPGQDDLRVWDFSVQPSAAAQTSQP
;
A
#
# COMPACT_ATOMS: atom_id res chain seq x y z
N ILE A 1 -6.23 -8.70 -4.49
CA ILE A 1 -5.11 -9.34 -3.75
C ILE A 1 -5.72 -10.19 -2.65
N TYR A 2 -5.16 -11.36 -2.36
CA TYR A 2 -5.72 -12.29 -1.37
C TYR A 2 -4.70 -12.63 -0.30
N HIS A 3 -5.07 -12.51 0.97
CA HIS A 3 -4.36 -13.10 2.10
C HIS A 3 -4.78 -14.56 2.28
N TYR A 4 -3.84 -15.44 2.59
CA TYR A 4 -4.13 -16.85 2.85
C TYR A 4 -3.50 -17.30 4.17
N LEU A 5 -4.34 -17.77 5.08
CA LEU A 5 -3.94 -18.31 6.38
C LEU A 5 -4.84 -19.50 6.73
N ASP A 6 -4.25 -20.62 7.15
CA ASP A 6 -4.94 -21.81 7.66
C ASP A 6 -6.10 -22.32 6.79
N GLY A 7 -5.92 -22.34 5.47
CA GLY A 7 -6.96 -22.79 4.52
C GLY A 7 -8.05 -21.77 4.23
N LYS A 8 -7.97 -20.57 4.83
CA LYS A 8 -8.91 -19.48 4.60
C LYS A 8 -8.28 -18.40 3.71
N THR A 9 -9.00 -18.02 2.66
CA THR A 9 -8.64 -16.92 1.79
C THR A 9 -9.47 -15.68 2.13
N THR A 10 -8.81 -14.54 2.31
CA THR A 10 -9.47 -13.23 2.52
C THR A 10 -9.03 -12.27 1.44
N ALA A 11 -9.97 -11.70 0.69
CA ALA A 11 -9.67 -10.67 -0.29
C ALA A 11 -9.41 -9.33 0.41
N LEU A 12 -8.37 -8.62 -0.03
CA LEU A 12 -8.12 -7.25 0.42
C LEU A 12 -9.02 -6.30 -0.36
N GLU A 13 -9.57 -5.32 0.33
CA GLU A 13 -10.39 -4.26 -0.26
C GLU A 13 -9.49 -3.25 -0.99
N LEU A 14 -9.94 -2.79 -2.17
CA LEU A 14 -9.30 -1.67 -2.86
C LEU A 14 -9.69 -0.38 -2.14
N GLN A 15 -8.71 0.41 -1.74
CA GLN A 15 -8.93 1.66 -1.01
C GLN A 15 -9.09 2.85 -1.96
N GLU A 16 -9.88 3.84 -1.51
CA GLU A 16 -9.96 5.15 -2.16
C GLU A 16 -8.72 5.99 -1.78
N VAL A 17 -8.03 6.51 -2.80
CA VAL A 17 -6.85 7.36 -2.63
C VAL A 17 -7.27 8.82 -2.64
N LEU A 18 -6.88 9.55 -1.59
CA LEU A 18 -7.16 10.98 -1.43
C LEU A 18 -5.88 11.78 -1.70
N LEU A 19 -6.00 12.89 -2.44
CA LEU A 19 -4.90 13.82 -2.72
C LEU A 19 -5.02 15.07 -1.83
N ASP A 20 -3.89 15.61 -1.37
CA ASP A 20 -3.72 16.95 -0.77
C ASP A 20 -4.96 17.51 -0.07
N LYS A 21 -5.17 17.08 1.17
CA LYS A 21 -6.25 17.59 2.02
C LYS A 21 -5.98 19.05 2.38
N SER A 22 -6.39 19.97 1.51
CA SER A 22 -6.51 21.39 1.82
C SER A 22 -7.44 21.56 3.02
N THR A 23 -6.88 21.98 4.15
CA THR A 23 -7.63 22.42 5.32
C THR A 23 -8.48 23.63 4.95
N LYS A 24 -9.73 23.38 4.52
CA LYS A 24 -10.95 24.14 4.85
C LYS A 24 -12.13 23.58 4.03
N ARG A 25 -13.07 22.95 4.75
CA ARG A 25 -14.43 22.59 4.34
C ARG A 25 -14.54 21.49 3.26
N GLY A 26 -14.53 20.24 3.72
CA GLY A 26 -15.67 19.33 3.53
C GLY A 26 -16.21 19.11 2.13
N ILE A 27 -15.35 18.97 1.12
CA ILE A 27 -15.76 18.37 -0.15
C ILE A 27 -14.75 17.27 -0.45
N LEU A 28 -15.21 16.02 -0.35
CA LEU A 28 -14.59 14.88 -1.03
C LEU A 28 -14.52 15.29 -2.51
N GLN A 29 -13.36 15.73 -2.97
CA GLN A 29 -13.17 15.95 -4.39
C GLN A 29 -13.12 14.58 -5.03
N VAL A 30 -14.28 14.15 -5.54
CA VAL A 30 -14.38 13.15 -6.60
C VAL A 30 -13.27 13.46 -7.60
N ILE A 31 -12.43 12.46 -7.85
CA ILE A 31 -11.26 12.52 -8.72
C ILE A 31 -11.74 12.87 -10.14
N SER A 32 -11.86 14.17 -10.43
CA SER A 32 -11.71 14.66 -11.80
C SER A 32 -10.22 14.56 -12.12
N PRO A 33 -9.81 14.28 -13.37
CA PRO A 33 -8.40 14.27 -13.74
C PRO A 33 -7.86 15.70 -13.64
N VAL A 34 -7.46 16.11 -12.44
CA VAL A 34 -6.77 17.38 -12.20
C VAL A 34 -5.33 17.13 -12.62
N PRO A 35 -4.79 17.87 -13.59
CA PRO A 35 -3.40 17.70 -13.97
C PRO A 35 -2.52 17.91 -12.73
N ILE A 36 -1.66 16.94 -12.42
CA ILE A 36 -0.74 17.04 -11.29
C ILE A 36 0.14 18.26 -11.56
N VAL A 37 -0.01 19.28 -10.72
CA VAL A 37 0.72 20.55 -10.86
C VAL A 37 2.12 20.43 -10.27
N ALA A 38 2.98 21.40 -10.52
CA ALA A 38 4.27 21.45 -9.83
C ALA A 38 4.02 21.63 -8.32
N GLY A 39 4.74 20.87 -7.49
CA GLY A 39 4.55 20.90 -6.05
C GLY A 39 4.72 19.54 -5.39
N LYS A 40 4.59 19.55 -4.06
CA LYS A 40 4.54 18.36 -3.23
C LYS A 40 3.08 17.95 -3.07
N HIS A 41 2.77 16.73 -3.46
CA HIS A 41 1.46 16.12 -3.36
C HIS A 41 1.54 14.89 -2.46
N THR A 42 0.65 14.79 -1.46
CA THR A 42 0.59 13.62 -0.57
C THR A 42 -0.66 12.81 -0.88
N ARG A 43 -0.47 11.50 -1.07
CA ARG A 43 -1.53 10.52 -1.30
C ARG A 43 -1.85 9.78 -0.01
N TYR A 44 -3.12 9.78 0.37
CA TYR A 44 -3.61 9.20 1.61
C TYR A 44 -4.64 8.12 1.33
N ILE A 45 -4.84 7.22 2.29
CA ILE A 45 -6.06 6.43 2.44
C ILE A 45 -6.75 6.80 3.76
N ALA A 46 -8.08 6.73 3.76
CA ALA A 46 -8.88 7.09 4.92
C ALA A 46 -8.75 6.05 6.05
N GLY A 47 -8.96 6.51 7.28
CA GLY A 47 -8.99 5.68 8.48
C GLY A 47 -7.61 5.51 9.13
N LYS A 48 -7.62 5.33 10.46
CA LYS A 48 -6.41 5.13 11.27
C LYS A 48 -5.80 3.74 11.14
N SER A 49 -6.63 2.76 10.81
CA SER A 49 -6.23 1.35 10.75
C SER A 49 -6.99 0.62 9.66
N ALA A 50 -6.36 -0.41 9.12
CA ALA A 50 -6.95 -1.30 8.15
C ALA A 50 -8.07 -2.14 8.77
N LYS A 51 -9.03 -2.57 7.95
CA LYS A 51 -10.08 -3.50 8.38
C LYS A 51 -9.55 -4.92 8.56
N LEU A 52 -8.58 -5.31 7.73
CA LEU A 52 -7.91 -6.60 7.82
C LEU A 52 -6.68 -6.47 8.71
N SER A 53 -6.62 -7.29 9.77
CA SER A 53 -5.42 -7.47 10.58
C SER A 53 -4.90 -8.89 10.44
N VAL A 54 -3.58 -9.04 10.33
CA VAL A 54 -2.85 -10.30 10.30
C VAL A 54 -1.97 -10.42 11.55
N GLU A 55 -1.76 -11.65 12.02
CA GLU A 55 -0.98 -11.92 13.23
C GLU A 55 0.43 -12.41 12.92
N GLU A 56 0.67 -12.82 11.68
CA GLU A 56 1.96 -13.26 11.17
C GLU A 56 2.85 -12.06 10.85
N ASP A 57 4.12 -12.14 11.23
CA ASP A 57 5.13 -11.14 10.87
C ASP A 57 5.63 -11.29 9.43
N LYS A 58 5.39 -12.44 8.79
CA LYS A 58 5.63 -12.68 7.36
C LYS A 58 4.37 -13.15 6.64
N PRO A 59 3.34 -12.28 6.55
CA PRO A 59 2.09 -12.63 5.92
C PRO A 59 2.29 -12.94 4.43
N ILE A 60 1.58 -13.96 3.95
CA ILE A 60 1.67 -14.44 2.57
C ILE A 60 0.42 -13.99 1.82
N PHE A 61 0.65 -13.40 0.64
CA PHE A 61 -0.42 -12.98 -0.23
C PHE A 61 -0.29 -13.63 -1.61
N TYR A 62 -1.44 -13.74 -2.27
CA TYR A 62 -1.56 -14.22 -3.63
C TYR A 62 -2.13 -13.10 -4.50
N VAL A 63 -1.41 -12.84 -5.59
CA VAL A 63 -1.71 -11.78 -6.56
C VAL A 63 -1.97 -12.42 -7.90
N ARG A 64 -3.11 -12.07 -8.51
CA ARG A 64 -3.49 -12.52 -9.84
C ARG A 64 -3.75 -11.31 -10.72
N ASP A 65 -2.67 -10.70 -11.17
CA ASP A 65 -2.69 -9.67 -12.20
C ASP A 65 -1.29 -9.59 -12.84
N PRO A 66 -1.11 -10.08 -14.08
CA PRO A 66 0.19 -10.01 -14.76
C PRO A 66 0.51 -8.59 -15.26
N THR A 67 -0.44 -7.65 -15.19
CA THR A 67 -0.28 -6.28 -15.72
C THR A 67 0.25 -5.29 -14.69
N MET A 68 0.38 -5.69 -13.41
CA MET A 68 0.97 -4.85 -12.37
C MET A 68 2.45 -4.59 -12.67
N THR A 69 2.79 -3.32 -12.89
CA THR A 69 4.10 -2.86 -13.37
C THR A 69 5.01 -2.45 -12.23
N HIS A 70 4.50 -1.70 -11.25
CA HIS A 70 5.23 -1.28 -10.05
C HIS A 70 4.51 -1.76 -8.79
N PHE A 71 4.43 -3.08 -8.68
CA PHE A 71 3.83 -3.75 -7.55
C PHE A 71 4.77 -3.77 -6.34
N LEU A 72 4.44 -3.02 -5.29
CA LEU A 72 5.27 -2.86 -4.10
C LEU A 72 4.50 -3.18 -2.82
N LEU A 73 5.24 -3.58 -1.78
CA LEU A 73 4.76 -3.52 -0.41
C LEU A 73 5.30 -2.25 0.23
N VAL A 74 4.44 -1.48 0.90
CA VAL A 74 4.85 -0.25 1.59
C VAL A 74 4.34 -0.21 3.03
N LYS A 75 5.12 0.41 3.92
CA LYS A 75 4.68 0.80 5.26
C LYS A 75 3.92 2.13 5.16
N LEU A 76 2.77 2.21 5.82
CA LEU A 76 1.94 3.41 5.82
C LEU A 76 2.27 4.28 7.03
N GLU A 77 2.44 5.58 6.80
CA GLU A 77 2.69 6.52 7.89
C GLU A 77 1.37 7.06 8.45
N PRO A 78 1.14 7.02 9.78
CA PRO A 78 -0.02 7.64 10.39
C PRO A 78 -0.06 9.16 10.16
N HIS A 79 -1.21 9.69 9.76
CA HIS A 79 -1.43 11.13 9.61
C HIS A 79 -2.85 11.53 10.04
N LYS A 80 -2.98 12.03 11.28
CA LYS A 80 -4.26 12.40 11.90
C LYS A 80 -5.25 11.22 11.92
N ASP A 81 -6.28 11.24 11.09
CA ASP A 81 -7.29 10.19 10.95
C ASP A 81 -7.12 9.38 9.66
N ASP A 82 -6.01 9.58 8.95
CA ASP A 82 -5.65 8.95 7.69
C ASP A 82 -4.26 8.30 7.77
N ARG A 83 -3.87 7.62 6.69
CA ARG A 83 -2.55 7.03 6.52
C ARG A 83 -1.94 7.47 5.20
N VAL A 84 -0.67 7.88 5.21
CA VAL A 84 0.09 8.29 4.03
C VAL A 84 0.59 7.05 3.30
N VAL A 85 0.35 7.01 1.99
CA VAL A 85 0.80 5.93 1.10
C VAL A 85 2.05 6.34 0.33
N GLN A 86 2.02 7.55 -0.24
CA GLN A 86 3.03 8.03 -1.16
C GLN A 86 3.08 9.56 -1.13
N ILE A 87 4.27 10.12 -1.32
CA ILE A 87 4.50 11.53 -1.58
C ILE A 87 5.02 11.66 -3.02
N VAL A 88 4.37 12.50 -3.81
CA VAL A 88 4.76 12.82 -5.18
C VAL A 88 5.28 14.26 -5.23
N GLN A 89 6.52 14.46 -5.65
CA GLN A 89 7.12 15.77 -5.85
C GLN A 89 7.35 16.00 -7.33
N ILE A 90 6.71 17.04 -7.88
CA ILE A 90 6.95 17.49 -9.24
C ILE A 90 7.80 18.76 -9.21
N VAL A 91 8.98 18.71 -9.84
CA VAL A 91 9.91 19.84 -9.88
C VAL A 91 9.40 20.91 -10.84
N PRO A 92 9.28 22.17 -10.40
CA PRO A 92 8.93 23.28 -11.28
C PRO A 92 9.90 23.38 -12.45
N VAL A 93 9.40 23.75 -13.63
CA VAL A 93 10.18 23.90 -14.88
C VAL A 93 10.62 22.59 -15.52
N SER A 94 11.38 21.73 -14.82
CA SER A 94 11.88 20.46 -15.41
C SER A 94 10.79 19.42 -15.60
N LYS A 95 9.72 19.48 -14.79
CA LYS A 95 8.62 18.49 -14.72
C LYS A 95 9.09 17.08 -14.33
N GLU A 96 10.28 16.98 -13.72
CA GLU A 96 10.73 15.72 -13.13
C GLU A 96 9.79 15.32 -11.99
N VAL A 97 9.41 14.05 -11.95
CA VAL A 97 8.51 13.47 -10.95
C VAL A 97 9.33 12.56 -10.04
N PHE A 98 9.24 12.82 -8.74
CA PHE A 98 9.82 11.99 -7.69
C PHE A 98 8.70 11.40 -6.86
N GLU A 99 8.72 10.09 -6.67
CA GLU A 99 7.71 9.34 -5.92
C GLU A 99 8.39 8.67 -4.73
N GLU A 100 7.96 9.03 -3.53
CA GLU A 100 8.52 8.56 -2.27
C GLU A 100 7.47 7.74 -1.51
N GLN A 101 7.84 6.50 -1.16
CA GLN A 101 7.08 5.62 -0.29
C GLN A 101 8.04 4.80 0.59
N GLN A 102 7.57 4.34 1.75
CA GLN A 102 8.37 3.45 2.61
C GLN A 102 8.32 2.01 2.08
N GLU A 103 9.13 1.70 1.08
CA GLU A 103 9.15 0.38 0.46
C GLU A 103 9.69 -0.70 1.39
N ILE A 104 9.02 -1.85 1.37
CA ILE A 104 9.43 -3.07 2.04
C ILE A 104 9.84 -4.07 0.97
N GLU A 105 11.03 -4.64 1.15
CA GLU A 105 11.53 -5.67 0.25
C GLU A 105 10.67 -6.95 0.33
N ILE A 106 10.31 -7.48 -0.84
CA ILE A 106 9.46 -8.68 -0.97
C ILE A 106 10.15 -9.77 -1.77
N PHE A 107 9.78 -11.01 -1.49
CA PHE A 107 9.95 -12.11 -2.42
C PHE A 107 8.70 -12.25 -3.29
N ARG A 108 8.92 -12.61 -4.57
CA ARG A 108 7.88 -12.96 -5.53
C ARG A 108 8.20 -14.31 -6.16
N GLN A 109 7.25 -15.22 -6.12
CA GLN A 109 7.34 -16.53 -6.74
C GLN A 109 6.08 -16.80 -7.55
N GLU A 110 6.21 -17.25 -8.79
CA GLU A 110 5.06 -17.78 -9.54
C GLU A 110 4.64 -19.11 -8.90
N TYR A 111 3.40 -19.15 -8.41
CA TYR A 111 2.83 -20.32 -7.73
C TYR A 111 2.01 -21.19 -8.69
N ALA A 112 1.28 -20.54 -9.59
CA ALA A 112 0.56 -21.15 -10.69
C ALA A 112 0.50 -20.15 -11.85
N ALA A 113 0.04 -20.57 -13.02
CA ALA A 113 -0.04 -19.71 -14.21
C ALA A 113 -0.78 -18.39 -13.91
N GLY A 114 -0.03 -17.28 -13.92
CA GLY A 114 -0.56 -15.93 -13.66
C GLY A 114 -0.95 -15.66 -12.20
N VAL A 115 -0.55 -16.51 -11.26
CA VAL A 115 -0.75 -16.34 -9.81
C VAL A 115 0.62 -16.31 -9.13
N TYR A 116 0.91 -15.18 -8.50
CA TYR A 116 2.14 -14.97 -7.77
C TYR A 116 1.90 -15.04 -6.28
N ARG A 117 2.74 -15.79 -5.58
CA ARG A 117 2.87 -15.75 -4.13
C ARG A 117 3.89 -14.66 -3.80
N VAL A 118 3.53 -13.75 -2.89
CA VAL A 118 4.35 -12.64 -2.44
C VAL A 118 4.37 -12.54 -0.92
N TRP A 119 5.51 -12.20 -0.34
CA TRP A 119 5.70 -12.06 1.11
C TRP A 119 6.93 -11.19 1.40
N PRO A 120 7.02 -10.54 2.56
CA PRO A 120 8.15 -9.70 2.91
C PRO A 120 9.42 -10.53 3.16
N VAL A 121 10.58 -9.99 2.79
CA VAL A 121 11.88 -10.65 3.02
C VAL A 121 12.16 -10.76 4.52
N LYS A 122 11.99 -9.64 5.24
CA LYS A 122 12.18 -9.52 6.69
C LYS A 122 10.83 -9.57 7.42
N PRO A 123 10.79 -10.03 8.68
CA PRO A 123 9.60 -9.88 9.52
C PRO A 123 9.13 -8.42 9.56
N LEU A 124 7.82 -8.22 9.41
CA LEU A 124 7.17 -6.93 9.57
C LEU A 124 7.02 -6.60 11.04
N GLU A 125 7.27 -5.36 11.38
CA GLU A 125 6.93 -4.81 12.68
C GLU A 125 5.41 -4.63 12.81
N ALA A 126 4.93 -4.45 14.03
CA ALA A 126 3.55 -4.02 14.23
C ALA A 126 3.30 -2.68 13.53
N GLY A 127 2.23 -2.58 12.75
CA GLY A 127 1.94 -1.37 11.98
C GLY A 127 0.95 -1.55 10.85
N GLU A 128 0.85 -0.52 10.02
CA GLU A 128 -0.05 -0.43 8.88
C GLU A 128 0.75 -0.56 7.59
N TYR A 129 0.26 -1.40 6.67
CA TYR A 129 0.95 -1.72 5.42
C TYR A 129 -0.04 -1.73 4.27
N ALA A 130 0.48 -1.58 3.05
CA ALA A 130 -0.32 -1.77 1.85
C ALA A 130 0.48 -2.41 0.72
N TRP A 131 -0.21 -3.23 -0.05
CA TRP A 131 0.21 -3.53 -1.41
C TRP A 131 -0.23 -2.37 -2.30
N ILE A 132 0.68 -1.87 -3.13
CA ILE A 132 0.39 -0.82 -4.10
C ILE A 132 0.79 -1.25 -5.50
N ASP A 133 0.12 -0.67 -6.49
CA ASP A 133 0.52 -0.74 -7.89
C ASP A 133 0.21 0.58 -8.58
N PHE A 134 1.14 1.07 -9.39
CA PHE A 134 1.03 2.36 -10.10
C PHE A 134 1.97 2.38 -11.30
N THR A 135 1.81 3.37 -12.16
CA THR A 135 2.77 3.71 -13.21
C THR A 135 3.43 5.04 -12.84
N PRO A 136 4.77 5.13 -12.77
CA PRO A 136 5.46 6.35 -12.40
C PRO A 136 5.03 7.54 -13.26
N GLY A 137 4.67 8.64 -12.60
CA GLY A 137 4.18 9.86 -13.25
C GLY A 137 2.76 9.78 -13.80
N GLN A 138 2.03 8.68 -13.58
CA GLN A 138 0.60 8.58 -13.86
C GLN A 138 -0.22 8.71 -12.56
N ASP A 139 -1.51 9.01 -12.72
CA ASP A 139 -2.46 9.09 -11.60
C ASP A 139 -3.32 7.82 -11.51
N ASP A 140 -2.66 6.66 -11.42
CA ASP A 140 -3.28 5.33 -11.47
C ASP A 140 -2.98 4.47 -10.22
N LEU A 141 -2.58 5.11 -9.11
CA LEU A 141 -2.24 4.41 -7.87
C LEU A 141 -3.41 3.58 -7.34
N ARG A 142 -3.18 2.27 -7.18
CA ARG A 142 -4.09 1.30 -6.55
C ARG A 142 -3.51 0.88 -5.20
N VAL A 143 -4.33 0.81 -4.16
CA VAL A 143 -3.90 0.54 -2.78
C VAL A 143 -4.78 -0.52 -2.13
N TRP A 144 -4.16 -1.53 -1.52
CA TRP A 144 -4.82 -2.58 -0.73
C TRP A 144 -4.14 -2.69 0.65
N ASP A 145 -4.81 -2.26 1.71
CA ASP A 145 -4.23 -2.14 3.03
C ASP A 145 -4.48 -3.35 3.95
N PHE A 146 -3.61 -3.52 4.94
CA PHE A 146 -3.73 -4.45 6.04
C PHE A 146 -2.88 -3.98 7.24
N SER A 147 -3.23 -4.41 8.45
CA SER A 147 -2.42 -4.16 9.64
C SER A 147 -1.72 -5.44 10.09
N VAL A 148 -0.51 -5.31 10.60
CA VAL A 148 0.23 -6.40 11.25
C VAL A 148 0.16 -6.17 12.75
N GLN A 149 -0.35 -7.16 13.48
CA GLN A 149 -0.36 -7.20 14.94
C GLN A 149 0.23 -8.54 15.39
N PRO A 150 1.57 -8.65 15.47
CA PRO A 150 2.21 -9.92 15.80
C PRO A 150 1.72 -10.42 17.16
N SER A 151 1.13 -11.61 17.17
CA SER A 151 0.82 -12.27 18.43
C SER A 151 2.12 -12.60 19.17
N ALA A 152 2.17 -12.41 20.49
CA ALA A 152 3.35 -12.67 21.31
C ALA A 152 3.91 -14.11 21.16
N ALA A 153 3.08 -15.06 20.70
CA ALA A 153 3.47 -16.45 20.43
C ALA A 153 4.23 -16.64 19.09
N ALA A 154 4.04 -15.77 18.10
CA ALA A 154 4.72 -15.87 16.80
C ALA A 154 6.21 -15.49 16.90
N GLN A 155 6.56 -14.67 17.90
CA GLN A 155 7.94 -14.22 18.15
C GLN A 155 8.83 -15.28 18.82
N THR A 156 8.27 -16.42 19.26
CA THR A 156 9.01 -17.46 20.01
C THR A 156 9.36 -18.71 19.21
N SER A 157 8.97 -18.78 17.92
CA SER A 157 9.21 -19.96 17.08
C SER A 157 10.35 -19.70 16.10
N GLN A 158 11.57 -19.62 16.62
CA GLN A 158 12.78 -19.66 15.82
C GLN A 158 13.75 -20.69 16.45
N PRO A 159 14.02 -21.83 15.79
CA PRO A 159 15.14 -22.69 16.17
C PRO A 159 16.50 -22.08 15.81
#